data_AF-A0AA45QSH2-F1
#
_entry.id   AF-A0AA45QSH2-F1
#
_cell.length_a   1.000
_cell.length_b   1.000
_cell.length_c   1.000
_cell.angle_alpha   90.00
_cell.angle_beta   90.00
_cell.angle_gamma   90.00
#
_symmetry.space_group_name_H-M   'P 1'
#
loop_
_entity.id
_entity.type
_entity.pdbx_description
1 polymer ?
#
loop_
_entity_poly.entity_id
_entity_poly.type
_entity_poly.pdbx_seq_one_letter_code
_entity_poly.pdbx_strand_id
1 'polypeptide(L)' 'METGDCITLANGEKARIISGDVTIYKNALVVELENKDVRVVDRETLNLAKANPHDNLGNHKRIREL' A
#
# COMPACT_ATOMS: atom_id res chain seq x y z
N MET A 1 -11.74 -8.86 7.44
CA MET A 1 -10.53 -8.23 6.90
C MET A 1 -9.50 -8.24 8.02
N GLU A 2 -8.82 -9.36 8.11
CA GLU A 2 -7.76 -9.65 9.06
C GLU A 2 -6.45 -9.83 8.30
N THR A 3 -5.33 -9.73 9.02
CA THR A 3 -4.01 -10.00 8.44
C THR A 3 -3.95 -11.43 7.90
N GLY A 4 -3.54 -11.58 6.65
CA GLY A 4 -3.48 -12.85 5.94
C GLY A 4 -4.62 -13.05 4.92
N ASP A 5 -5.71 -12.30 5.02
CA ASP A 5 -6.81 -12.39 4.05
C ASP A 5 -6.34 -11.96 2.64
N CYS A 6 -6.86 -12.62 1.60
CA CYS A 6 -6.73 -12.17 0.21
C CYS A 6 -8.00 -11.43 -0.21
N ILE A 7 -7.85 -10.18 -0.63
CA ILE A 7 -8.95 -9.31 -1.03
C ILE A 7 -8.82 -8.90 -2.50
N THR A 8 -9.93 -8.47 -3.10
CA THR A 8 -9.93 -7.81 -4.40
C THR A 8 -10.09 -6.31 -4.19
N LEU A 9 -9.13 -5.53 -4.68
CA LEU A 9 -9.14 -4.07 -4.62
C LEU A 9 -10.18 -3.50 -5.60
N ALA A 10 -10.52 -2.22 -5.45
CA ALA A 10 -11.52 -1.56 -6.30
C ALA A 10 -11.13 -1.51 -7.79
N ASN A 11 -9.83 -1.61 -8.11
CA ASN A 11 -9.31 -1.71 -9.47
C ASN A 11 -9.38 -3.14 -10.05
N GLY A 12 -9.87 -4.13 -9.30
CA GLY A 12 -9.96 -5.53 -9.69
C GLY A 12 -8.71 -6.37 -9.39
N GLU A 13 -7.65 -5.77 -8.85
CA GLU A 13 -6.41 -6.46 -8.51
C GLU A 13 -6.55 -7.26 -7.21
N LYS A 14 -5.86 -8.41 -7.11
CA LYS A 14 -5.80 -9.19 -5.86
C LYS A 14 -4.66 -8.72 -4.99
N ALA A 15 -4.92 -8.61 -3.69
CA ALA A 15 -3.93 -8.21 -2.71
C ALA A 15 -4.09 -9.00 -1.42
N ARG A 16 -2.99 -9.24 -0.72
CA ARG A 16 -2.98 -9.86 0.60
C ARG A 16 -2.88 -8.80 1.69
N ILE A 17 -3.74 -8.86 2.69
CA ILE A 17 -3.66 -7.98 3.85
C ILE A 17 -2.45 -8.36 4.69
N ILE A 18 -1.48 -7.45 4.84
CA ILE A 18 -0.31 -7.67 5.71
C ILE A 18 -0.42 -6.92 7.04
N SER A 19 -1.24 -5.86 7.09
CA SER A 19 -1.59 -5.20 8.34
C SER A 19 -2.96 -4.55 8.21
N GLY A 20 -3.89 -4.91 9.08
CA GLY A 20 -5.26 -4.41 9.07
C GLY A 20 -5.81 -4.08 10.45
N ASP A 21 -4.92 -3.82 11.43
CA ASP A 21 -5.33 -3.55 12.80
C ASP A 21 -6.09 -2.23 12.90
N VAL A 22 -7.39 -2.33 13.19
CA VAL A 22 -8.34 -1.21 13.30
C VAL A 22 -7.98 -0.29 14.47
N THR A 23 -7.30 -0.83 15.49
CA THR A 23 -6.89 -0.03 16.66
C THR A 23 -5.78 0.96 16.32
N ILE A 24 -4.95 0.63 15.33
CA ILE A 24 -3.84 1.46 14.87
C ILE A 24 -4.27 2.31 13.68
N TYR A 25 -4.99 1.72 12.72
CA TYR A 25 -5.37 2.35 11.47
C TYR A 25 -6.88 2.23 11.25
N LYS A 26 -7.63 3.24 11.70
CA LYS A 26 -9.10 3.24 11.65
C LYS A 26 -9.65 3.06 10.22
N ASN A 27 -9.05 3.77 9.25
CA ASN A 27 -9.55 3.85 7.87
C ASN A 27 -8.57 3.28 6.83
N ALA A 28 -7.42 2.76 7.27
CA ALA A 28 -6.37 2.31 6.37
C ALA A 28 -6.06 0.83 6.58
N LEU A 29 -5.60 0.22 5.50
CA LEU A 29 -5.20 -1.17 5.46
C LEU A 29 -3.92 -1.24 4.64
N VAL A 30 -2.95 -2.03 5.10
CA VAL A 30 -1.70 -2.26 4.37
C VAL A 30 -1.79 -3.61 3.68
N VAL A 31 -1.59 -3.59 2.36
CA VAL A 31 -1.69 -4.76 1.51
C VAL A 31 -0.41 -4.98 0.72
N GLU A 32 -0.13 -6.24 0.42
CA GLU A 32 0.90 -6.69 -0.51
C GLU A 32 0.22 -7.11 -1.81
N LEU A 33 0.61 -6.50 -2.92
CA LEU A 33 0.13 -6.81 -4.27
C LEU A 33 0.86 -8.04 -4.84
N GLU A 34 0.38 -8.59 -5.95
CA GLU A 34 1.01 -9.76 -6.61
C GLU A 34 2.46 -9.48 -7.05
N ASN A 35 2.77 -8.22 -7.40
CA ASN A 35 4.13 -7.79 -7.74
C ASN A 35 5.04 -7.57 -6.51
N LYS A 36 4.57 -7.93 -5.30
CA LYS A 36 5.23 -7.72 -4.00
C LYS A 36 5.39 -6.24 -3.60
N ASP A 37 4.73 -5.32 -4.29
CA ASP A 37 4.63 -3.93 -3.86
C ASP A 37 3.72 -3.83 -2.64
N VAL A 38 4.10 -3.01 -1.68
CA VAL A 38 3.36 -2.82 -0.44
C VAL A 38 2.69 -1.46 -0.48
N ARG A 39 1.38 -1.45 -0.37
CA ARG A 39 0.58 -0.23 -0.48
C ARG A 39 -0.42 -0.08 0.63
N VAL A 40 -0.73 1.18 0.90
CA VAL A 40 -1.82 1.57 1.80
C VAL A 40 -3.09 1.73 0.96
N VAL A 41 -4.16 1.10 1.40
CA VAL A 41 -5.49 1.19 0.80
C VAL A 41 -6.48 1.71 1.82
N ASP A 42 -7.48 2.43 1.32
CA ASP A 42 -8.62 2.85 2.14
C ASP A 42 -9.50 1.64 2.46
N ARG A 43 -9.87 1.49 3.74
CA ARG A 43 -10.54 0.28 4.23
C ARG A 43 -11.98 0.15 3.75
N GLU A 44 -12.68 1.28 3.58
CA GLU A 44 -14.10 1.29 3.18
C GLU A 44 -14.26 1.14 1.67
N THR A 45 -13.43 1.85 0.91
CA THR A 45 -13.55 1.91 -0.55
C THR A 45 -12.62 0.94 -1.27
N LEU A 46 -11.63 0.36 -0.59
CA LEU A 46 -10.60 -0.52 -1.16
C LEU A 46 -9.83 0.14 -2.31
N ASN A 47 -9.79 1.47 -2.33
CA ASN A 47 -8.98 2.25 -3.27
C ASN A 47 -7.57 2.36 -2.75
N LEU A 48 -6.61 2.25 -3.68
CA LEU A 48 -5.21 2.58 -3.42
C LEU A 48 -5.11 4.06 -3.05
N ALA A 49 -4.41 4.35 -1.96
CA ALA A 49 -4.04 5.72 -1.66
C ALA A 49 -3.25 6.28 -2.86
N LYS A 50 -3.58 7.51 -3.26
CA LYS A 50 -2.82 8.18 -4.32
C LYS A 50 -1.36 8.25 -3.87
N ALA A 51 -0.48 7.57 -4.61
CA ALA A 51 0.94 7.82 -4.52
C ALA A 51 1.15 9.22 -5.06
N ASN A 52 1.23 10.22 -4.17
CA ASN A 52 1.75 11.51 -4.59
C ASN A 52 3.24 11.31 -4.82
N PRO A 53 3.72 11.34 -6.08
CA PRO A 53 5.16 11.34 -6.29
C PRO A 53 5.72 12.54 -5.52
N HIS A 54 6.72 12.28 -4.69
CA HIS A 54 7.49 13.39 -4.15
C HIS A 54 8.27 13.96 -5.33
N ASP A 55 7.94 15.18 -5.77
CA ASP A 55 8.66 15.89 -6.85
C ASP A 55 10.14 16.19 -6.51
N ASN A 56 10.60 15.78 -5.32
CA ASN A 56 11.94 15.98 -4.81
C ASN A 56 12.99 14.97 -5.32
N LEU A 57 12.75 14.24 -6.42
CA LEU A 57 13.78 13.38 -7.02
C LEU A 57 15.10 14.13 -7.30
N GLY A 58 15.05 15.45 -7.54
CA GLY A 58 16.25 16.27 -7.72
C GLY A 58 17.14 16.40 -6.47
N ASN A 59 16.59 16.21 -5.26
CA ASN A 59 17.33 16.30 -4.00
C ASN A 59 17.78 14.95 -3.45
N HIS A 60 17.44 13.84 -4.12
CA HIS A 60 17.94 12.52 -3.73
C HIS A 60 19.39 12.41 -4.23
N LYS A 61 20.36 12.41 -3.31
CA LYS A 61 21.75 12.08 -3.65
C LYS A 61 21.76 10.69 -4.28
N ARG A 62 22.16 10.58 -5.55
CA ARG A 62 22.50 9.28 -6.16
C ARG A 62 23.57 8.62 -5.29
N ILE A 63 23.28 7.44 -4.76
CA ILE A 63 24.30 6.57 -4.18
C ILE A 63 25.20 6.17 -5.36
N ARG A 64 26.48 6.54 -5.30
CA ARG A 64 27.47 6.04 -6.26
C ARG A 64 27.78 4.61 -5.86
N GLU A 65 27.68 3.68 -6.81
CA GLU A 65 28.24 2.33 -6.66
C GLU A 65 29.76 2.47 -6.51
N LEU A 66 30.31 1.76 -5.52
CA LEU A 66 31.74 1.74 -5.16
C LEU A 66 32.56 0.93 -6.15
#